data_AF-A0A371JWR5-F1
#
_entry.id   AF-A0A371JWR5-F1
#
_cell.length_a   1.000
_cell.length_b   1.000
_cell.length_c   1.000
_cell.angle_alpha   90.00
_cell.angle_beta   90.00
_cell.angle_gamma   90.00
#
_symmetry.space_group_name_H-M   'P 1'
#
loop_
_entity.id
_entity.type
_entity.pdbx_description
1 polymer ?
#
loop_
_entity_poly.entity_id
_entity_poly.type
_entity_poly.pdbx_seq_one_letter_code
_entity_poly.pdbx_strand_id
1 'polypeptide(L)'
;MSVIEVAAPVYQPAQGARPAANEEAMCKAWVLDKAQAESFFRLSRPLREGERHDFDWLPCSIKGCLRAQGRDWAFEINAAGTSAWFGGEETRSFGCSQAQCEPLVILMPDPAGG
;
A
#
# COMPACT_ATOMS: atom_id res chain seq x y z
N MET A 1 8.73 -13.29 -4.75
CA MET A 1 9.09 -11.88 -5.01
C MET A 1 10.08 -11.46 -3.96
N SER A 2 10.91 -10.46 -4.24
CA SER A 2 11.81 -9.88 -3.24
C SER A 2 11.78 -8.37 -3.35
N VAL A 3 11.67 -7.67 -2.23
CA VAL A 3 11.71 -6.21 -2.19
C VAL A 3 13.17 -5.76 -2.22
N ILE A 4 13.50 -4.93 -3.22
CA ILE A 4 14.85 -4.40 -3.44
C ILE A 4 15.05 -3.15 -2.58
N GLU A 5 14.04 -2.28 -2.54
CA GLU A 5 14.08 -0.99 -1.88
C GLU A 5 12.69 -0.62 -1.34
N VAL A 6 12.67 0.07 -0.18
CA VAL A 6 11.49 0.67 0.42
C VAL A 6 11.87 2.08 0.86
N ALA A 7 11.16 3.08 0.36
CA ALA A 7 11.34 4.48 0.75
C ALA A 7 10.57 4.79 2.04
N ALA A 8 10.90 5.94 2.65
CA ALA A 8 10.10 6.48 3.74
C ALA A 8 8.67 6.81 3.26
N PRO A 9 7.67 6.75 4.16
CA PRO A 9 6.29 7.13 3.85
C PRO A 9 6.20 8.61 3.45
N VAL A 10 5.33 8.89 2.47
CA VAL A 10 5.04 10.24 1.97
C VAL A 10 3.58 10.56 2.25
N TYR A 11 3.36 11.63 3.02
CA TYR A 11 2.04 12.23 3.25
C TYR A 11 1.70 13.16 2.08
N GLN A 12 0.62 12.87 1.37
CA GLN A 12 0.17 13.64 0.21
C GLN A 12 -1.36 13.79 0.23
N PRO A 13 -1.90 14.85 0.86
CA PRO A 13 -3.34 15.10 0.88
C PRO A 13 -3.86 15.46 -0.51
N ALA A 14 -5.17 15.25 -0.71
CA ALA A 14 -5.85 15.62 -1.95
C ALA A 14 -5.70 17.12 -2.25
N GLN A 15 -5.71 17.49 -3.53
CA GLN A 15 -5.61 18.90 -3.91
C GLN A 15 -6.73 19.72 -3.27
N GLY A 16 -6.37 20.81 -2.60
CA GLY A 16 -7.31 21.69 -1.91
C GLY A 16 -7.69 21.24 -0.48
N ALA A 17 -7.30 20.04 -0.06
CA ALA A 17 -7.44 19.64 1.35
C ALA A 17 -6.39 20.36 2.21
N ARG A 18 -6.78 20.74 3.44
CA ARG A 18 -5.83 21.28 4.40
C ARG A 18 -5.02 20.13 5.00
N PRO A 19 -3.68 20.20 5.00
CA PRO A 19 -2.85 19.22 5.72
C PRO A 19 -3.29 19.10 7.18
N ALA A 20 -3.46 17.87 7.65
CA ALA A 20 -3.79 17.59 9.04
C ALA A 20 -2.54 17.06 9.75
N ALA A 21 -2.08 17.78 10.77
CA ALA A 21 -0.81 17.48 11.45
C ALA A 21 -0.80 16.08 12.09
N ASN A 22 -1.94 15.61 12.60
CA ASN A 22 -2.10 14.26 13.16
C ASN A 22 -1.98 13.18 12.07
N GLU A 23 -2.59 13.38 10.90
CA GLU A 23 -2.48 12.43 9.78
C GLU A 23 -1.06 12.37 9.23
N GLU A 24 -0.41 13.53 9.11
CA GLU A 24 0.99 13.62 8.68
C GLU A 24 1.92 12.90 9.66
N ALA A 25 1.74 13.12 10.97
CA ALA A 25 2.54 12.46 12.00
C ALA A 25 2.34 10.93 11.98
N MET A 26 1.10 10.48 11.85
CA MET A 26 0.74 9.07 11.73
C MET A 26 1.38 8.45 10.47
N CYS A 27 1.32 9.15 9.34
CA CYS A 27 1.95 8.70 8.10
C CYS A 27 3.47 8.56 8.25
N LYS A 28 4.14 9.55 8.84
CA LYS A 28 5.59 9.51 9.07
C LYS A 28 6.02 8.40 10.02
N ALA A 29 5.17 8.00 10.95
CA ALA A 29 5.43 6.91 11.88
C ALA A 29 5.19 5.51 11.27
N TRP A 30 4.36 5.41 10.24
CA TRP A 30 4.10 4.16 9.52
C TRP A 30 5.23 3.86 8.55
N VAL A 31 6.26 3.18 9.04
CA VAL A 31 7.42 2.73 8.26
C VAL A 31 7.39 1.22 8.14
N LEU A 32 7.61 0.72 6.92
CA LEU A 32 7.80 -0.70 6.66
C LEU A 32 9.23 -0.98 6.25
N ASP A 33 9.83 -2.02 6.82
CA ASP A 33 11.05 -2.60 6.27
C ASP A 33 10.74 -3.50 5.06
N LYS A 34 11.80 -4.04 4.43
CA LYS A 34 11.67 -4.91 3.26
C LYS A 34 10.87 -6.19 3.57
N ALA A 35 11.10 -6.81 4.74
CA ALA A 35 10.44 -8.05 5.11
C ALA A 35 8.95 -7.85 5.44
N GLN A 36 8.60 -6.70 6.02
CA GLN A 36 7.22 -6.27 6.24
C GLN A 36 6.52 -5.98 4.92
N ALA A 37 7.16 -5.26 3.99
CA ALA A 37 6.61 -5.03 2.65
C ALA A 37 6.40 -6.34 1.87
N GLU A 38 7.36 -7.28 1.95
CA GLU A 38 7.20 -8.62 1.37
C GLU A 38 6.03 -9.39 2.02
N SER A 39 5.87 -9.25 3.33
CA SER A 39 4.75 -9.88 4.05
C SER A 39 3.42 -9.28 3.62
N PHE A 40 3.34 -7.95 3.45
CA PHE A 40 2.17 -7.27 2.91
C PHE A 40 1.80 -7.81 1.53
N PHE A 41 2.76 -7.92 0.60
CA PHE A 41 2.48 -8.44 -0.74
C PHE A 41 2.10 -9.93 -0.74
N ARG A 42 2.66 -10.74 0.17
CA ARG A 42 2.29 -12.15 0.32
C ARG A 42 0.87 -12.33 0.85
N LEU A 43 0.41 -11.44 1.73
CA LEU A 43 -0.94 -11.45 2.29
C LEU A 43 -1.97 -10.79 1.36
N SER A 44 -1.51 -9.94 0.45
CA SER A 44 -2.37 -9.26 -0.51
C SER A 44 -2.87 -10.22 -1.61
N ARG A 45 -4.09 -9.98 -2.07
CA ARG A 45 -4.65 -10.63 -3.27
C ARG A 45 -4.66 -9.65 -4.45
N PRO A 46 -4.56 -10.13 -5.70
CA PRO A 46 -4.85 -9.30 -6.87
C PRO A 46 -6.28 -8.74 -6.80
N LEU A 47 -6.43 -7.47 -7.17
CA LEU A 47 -7.72 -6.81 -7.33
C LEU A 47 -8.11 -6.76 -8.80
N ARG A 48 -9.37 -7.06 -9.08
CA ARG A 48 -10.03 -6.83 -10.36
C ARG A 48 -10.42 -5.37 -10.49
N GLU A 49 -10.79 -4.97 -11.70
CA GLU A 49 -11.37 -3.67 -11.95
C GLU A 49 -12.60 -3.44 -11.04
N GLY A 50 -12.67 -2.27 -10.42
CA GLY A 50 -13.73 -1.91 -9.46
C GLY A 50 -13.46 -2.32 -8.00
N GLU A 51 -12.78 -3.44 -7.72
CA GLU A 51 -12.57 -3.93 -6.34
C GLU A 51 -11.71 -3.00 -5.47
N ARG A 52 -10.98 -2.07 -6.07
CA ARG A 52 -10.25 -1.05 -5.32
C ARG A 52 -11.19 -0.15 -4.51
N HIS A 53 -12.44 0.02 -4.93
CA HIS A 53 -13.43 0.81 -4.21
C HIS A 53 -13.90 0.17 -2.89
N ASP A 54 -13.59 -1.11 -2.67
CA ASP A 54 -13.87 -1.81 -1.41
C ASP A 54 -12.87 -1.45 -0.30
N PHE A 55 -11.86 -0.63 -0.62
CA PHE A 55 -10.83 -0.19 0.31
C PHE A 55 -10.93 1.33 0.50
N ASP A 56 -10.69 1.76 1.73
CA ASP A 56 -10.44 3.15 2.01
C ASP A 56 -9.18 3.67 1.30
N TRP A 57 -9.02 4.98 1.32
CA TRP A 57 -7.82 5.64 0.84
C TRP A 57 -7.30 6.60 1.91
N LEU A 58 -6.02 6.44 2.27
CA LEU A 58 -5.33 7.40 3.10
C LEU A 58 -4.36 8.24 2.26
N PRO A 59 -4.15 9.53 2.59
CA PRO A 59 -3.13 10.39 1.98
C PRO A 59 -1.71 10.02 2.43
N CYS A 60 -1.40 8.73 2.55
CA CYS A 60 -0.12 8.22 3.00
C CYS A 60 0.29 7.01 2.16
N SER A 61 1.48 7.09 1.56
CA SER A 61 2.00 6.05 0.68
C SER A 61 3.46 5.72 0.95
N ILE A 62 3.83 4.46 0.76
CA ILE A 62 5.21 3.99 0.71
C ILE A 62 5.51 3.52 -0.71
N LYS A 63 6.64 3.96 -1.27
CA LYS A 63 7.09 3.58 -2.60
C LYS A 63 8.37 2.76 -2.53
N GLY A 64 8.66 2.02 -3.59
CA GLY A 64 9.91 1.28 -3.69
C GLY A 64 10.01 0.45 -4.95
N CYS A 65 10.95 -0.50 -4.93
CA CYS A 65 11.20 -1.42 -6.04
C CYS A 65 11.19 -2.86 -5.55
N LEU A 66 10.63 -3.77 -6.35
CA LEU A 66 10.66 -5.21 -6.10
C LEU A 66 10.98 -5.99 -7.37
N ARG A 67 11.48 -7.21 -7.20
CA ARG A 67 11.69 -8.17 -8.28
C ARG A 67 10.69 -9.31 -8.19
N ALA A 68 9.98 -9.55 -9.27
CA ALA A 68 9.04 -10.66 -9.41
C ALA A 68 8.97 -11.12 -10.86
N GLN A 69 8.89 -12.43 -11.08
CA GLN A 69 8.78 -13.02 -12.43
C GLN A 69 9.95 -12.61 -13.36
N GLY A 70 11.16 -12.51 -12.80
CA GLY A 70 12.37 -12.16 -13.57
C GLY A 70 12.49 -10.69 -13.98
N ARG A 71 11.60 -9.80 -13.54
CA ARG A 71 11.62 -8.37 -13.86
C ARG A 71 11.44 -7.49 -12.62
N ASP A 72 11.85 -6.24 -12.77
CA ASP A 72 11.69 -5.20 -11.75
C ASP A 72 10.38 -4.45 -11.91
N TRP A 73 9.82 -4.08 -10.77
CA TRP A 73 8.58 -3.33 -10.65
C TRP A 73 8.82 -2.19 -9.68
N ALA A 74 8.41 -0.99 -10.06
CA ALA A 74 8.14 0.04 -9.07
C ALA A 74 6.83 -0.34 -8.35
N PHE A 75 6.71 -0.01 -7.08
CA PHE A 75 5.45 -0.20 -6.35
C PHE A 75 5.07 1.02 -5.54
N GLU A 76 3.79 1.09 -5.21
CA GLU A 76 3.22 2.00 -4.22
C GLU A 76 2.27 1.21 -3.32
N ILE A 77 2.44 1.32 -2.00
CA ILE A 77 1.53 0.81 -0.98
C ILE A 77 0.82 2.00 -0.36
N ASN A 78 -0.51 1.97 -0.35
CA ASN A 78 -1.33 2.91 0.40
C ASN A 78 -1.54 2.41 1.83
N ALA A 79 -1.52 3.32 2.80
CA ALA A 79 -1.67 2.97 4.21
C ALA A 79 -3.05 2.38 4.57
N ALA A 80 -4.03 2.41 3.66
CA ALA A 80 -5.33 1.75 3.79
C ALA A 80 -5.40 0.38 3.08
N GLY A 81 -4.27 -0.30 2.91
CA GLY A 81 -4.25 -1.71 2.52
C GLY A 81 -4.31 -2.01 1.03
N THR A 82 -4.27 -1.00 0.16
CA THR A 82 -4.10 -1.22 -1.30
C THR A 82 -2.66 -1.04 -1.75
N SER A 83 -2.30 -1.66 -2.87
CA SER A 83 -1.02 -1.38 -3.54
C SER A 83 -1.12 -1.53 -5.04
N ALA A 84 -0.16 -0.96 -5.75
CA ALA A 84 0.00 -1.13 -7.18
C ALA A 84 1.47 -1.41 -7.52
N TRP A 85 1.70 -2.30 -8.49
CA TRP A 85 3.00 -2.53 -9.11
C TRP A 85 2.97 -2.00 -10.54
N PHE A 86 4.03 -1.29 -10.93
CA PHE A 86 4.16 -0.62 -12.21
C PHE A 86 5.39 -1.16 -12.95
N GLY A 87 5.19 -1.56 -14.20
CA GLY A 87 6.27 -2.05 -15.05
C GLY A 87 5.96 -1.89 -16.53
N GLY A 88 6.61 -0.93 -17.19
CA GLY A 88 6.28 -0.58 -18.57
C GLY A 88 4.86 -0.04 -18.67
N GLU A 89 4.03 -0.62 -19.54
CA GLU A 89 2.60 -0.29 -19.67
C GLU A 89 1.70 -1.11 -18.73
N GLU A 90 2.27 -2.03 -17.95
CA GLU A 90 1.52 -2.93 -17.09
C GLU A 90 1.38 -2.34 -15.67
N THR A 91 0.14 -2.34 -15.16
CA THR A 91 -0.17 -2.03 -13.76
C THR A 91 -0.90 -3.20 -13.13
N ARG A 92 -0.44 -3.65 -11.97
CA ARG A 92 -1.10 -4.71 -11.18
C ARG A 92 -1.54 -4.15 -9.85
N SER A 93 -2.82 -4.28 -9.54
CA SER A 93 -3.41 -3.79 -8.29
C SER A 93 -3.60 -4.94 -7.30
N PHE A 94 -3.34 -4.68 -6.03
CA PHE A 94 -3.50 -5.66 -4.95
C PHE A 94 -4.15 -5.02 -3.71
N GLY A 95 -4.79 -5.86 -2.90
CA GLY A 95 -5.43 -5.45 -1.65
C GLY A 95 -5.15 -6.45 -0.53
N CYS A 96 -4.86 -5.93 0.67
CA CYS A 96 -4.59 -6.67 1.90
C CYS A 96 -5.73 -6.41 2.89
N SER A 97 -6.66 -7.37 3.00
CA SER A 97 -7.82 -7.28 3.89
C SER A 97 -7.87 -8.41 4.93
N GLN A 98 -6.86 -9.28 4.97
CA GLN A 98 -6.77 -10.32 5.98
C GLN A 98 -6.39 -9.72 7.34
N ALA A 99 -6.81 -10.32 8.45
CA ALA A 99 -6.46 -9.82 9.79
C ALA A 99 -4.94 -9.67 10.00
N GLN A 100 -4.13 -10.54 9.38
CA GLN A 100 -2.68 -10.45 9.43
C GLN A 100 -2.08 -9.21 8.74
N CYS A 101 -2.88 -8.44 7.98
CA CYS A 101 -2.47 -7.16 7.39
C CYS A 101 -2.48 -6.02 8.41
N GLU A 102 -3.18 -6.15 9.53
CA GLU A 102 -3.36 -5.11 10.56
C GLU A 102 -2.03 -4.45 11.01
N PRO A 103 -0.94 -5.19 11.32
CA PRO A 103 0.32 -4.55 11.72
C PRO A 103 1.10 -3.91 10.56
N LEU A 104 0.63 -4.05 9.32
CA LEU A 104 1.31 -3.58 8.10
C LEU A 104 0.64 -2.36 7.49
N VAL A 105 -0.53 -1.97 7.97
CA VAL A 105 -1.33 -0.85 7.46
C VAL A 105 -1.71 0.08 8.61
N ILE A 106 -2.17 1.28 8.29
CA ILE A 106 -2.74 2.21 9.27
C ILE A 106 -4.23 1.94 9.45
N LEU A 107 -4.93 1.69 8.33
CA LEU A 107 -6.36 1.46 8.32
C LEU A 107 -6.65 0.14 7.59
N MET A 108 -7.28 -0.78 8.31
CA MET A 108 -7.81 -2.00 7.70
C MET A 108 -9.10 -1.66 6.95
N PRO A 109 -9.32 -2.23 5.76
CA PRO A 109 -10.63 -2.14 5.12
C PRO A 109 -11.67 -2.80 6.03
N ASP A 110 -12.85 -2.20 6.12
CA ASP A 110 -13.95 -2.80 6.88
C ASP A 110 -14.24 -4.20 6.33
N PRO A 111 -14.44 -5.21 7.21
CA PRO A 111 -14.99 -6.47 6.75
C PRO A 111 -16.36 -6.17 6.16
N ALA A 112 -16.52 -6.35 4.84
CA ALA A 112 -17.82 -6.29 4.18
C ALA A 112 -18.82 -7.07 5.06
N GLY A 113 -19.85 -6.37 5.52
CA GLY A 113 -20.58 -6.66 6.76
C GLY A 113 -21.00 -8.12 6.98
N GLY A 114 -21.03 -8.49 8.26
CA GLY A 114 -21.56 -9.78 8.74
C GLY A 114 -23.06 -9.95 8.56
#